data_AF-A0A068RF38-F1
#
_entry.id   AF-A0A068RF38-F1
#
_cell.length_a   1.000
_cell.length_b   1.000
_cell.length_c   1.000
_cell.angle_alpha   90.00
_cell.angle_beta   90.00
_cell.angle_gamma   90.00
#
_symmetry.space_group_name_H-M   'P 1'
#
loop_
_entity.id
_entity.type
_entity.pdbx_description
1 polymer ?
#
loop_
_entity_poly.entity_id
_entity_poly.type
_entity_poly.pdbx_seq_one_letter_code
_entity_poly.pdbx_strand_id
1 'polypeptide(L)'
;MGISLWGAASTWATPASPRCRSLYLDPELISNIAYRKGCGRSGRTVFAAWTGKEIRIAAGCFFDTLDAFERAVDVKYTGKAVDDYKQAARECVAELTEKLGK
;
A
#
# COMPACT_ATOMS: atom_id res chain seq x y z
N MET A 1 13.10 1.31 38.55
CA MET A 1 12.59 2.67 38.86
C MET A 1 11.41 2.91 37.93
N GLY A 2 10.19 2.76 38.44
CA GLY A 2 8.96 2.92 37.66
C GLY A 2 8.41 4.33 37.85
N ILE A 3 7.82 4.89 36.80
CA ILE A 3 7.09 6.17 36.88
C ILE A 3 5.62 5.89 36.60
N SER A 4 4.81 6.03 37.66
CA SER A 4 3.35 6.04 37.62
C SER A 4 2.88 7.48 37.43
N LEU A 5 1.81 7.69 36.66
CA LEU A 5 1.18 9.00 36.50
C LEU A 5 -0.32 8.88 36.80
N TRP A 6 -0.74 9.46 37.92
CA TRP A 6 -2.14 9.75 38.20
C TRP A 6 -2.43 11.24 37.93
N GLY A 7 -3.52 11.48 37.20
CA GLY A 7 -4.40 12.65 37.34
C GLY A 7 -3.93 13.98 36.78
N ALA A 8 -4.53 14.40 35.64
CA ALA A 8 -5.36 15.61 35.54
C ALA A 8 -5.70 15.86 34.06
N ALA A 9 -7.00 15.89 33.76
CA ALA A 9 -7.52 16.21 32.43
C ALA A 9 -7.00 17.57 31.97
N SER A 10 -6.12 17.56 30.97
CA SER A 10 -5.65 18.75 30.27
C SER A 10 -5.96 18.54 28.80
N THR A 11 -6.82 19.41 28.28
CA THR A 11 -7.22 19.55 26.88
C THR A 11 -6.15 19.04 25.91
N TRP A 12 -6.42 17.94 25.20
CA TRP A 12 -5.56 17.49 24.10
C TRP A 12 -5.63 18.51 22.98
N ALA A 13 -4.71 19.47 22.98
CA ALA A 13 -4.30 20.08 21.74
C ALA A 13 -3.76 18.94 20.87
N THR A 14 -4.42 18.67 19.75
CA THR A 14 -4.00 17.66 18.78
C THR A 14 -2.51 17.85 18.49
N PRO A 15 -1.63 16.86 18.74
CA PRO A 15 -0.22 17.03 18.45
C PRO A 15 -0.09 17.38 16.97
N ALA A 16 0.66 18.45 16.68
CA ALA A 16 0.88 18.92 15.32
C ALA A 16 1.28 17.74 14.43
N SER A 17 0.62 17.59 13.28
CA SER A 17 0.86 16.49 12.35
C SER A 17 2.37 16.39 12.07
N PRO A 18 3.00 15.22 12.29
CA PRO A 18 4.42 15.06 12.04
C PRO A 18 4.70 15.35 10.57
N ARG A 19 5.55 16.35 10.28
CA ARG A 19 5.98 16.70 8.93
C ARG A 19 7.31 16.00 8.66
N CYS A 20 7.29 14.99 7.82
CA CYS A 20 8.51 14.32 7.34
C CYS A 20 8.74 14.65 5.86
N ARG A 21 9.97 14.97 5.46
CA ARG A 21 10.33 15.19 4.04
C ARG A 21 10.49 13.89 3.27
N SER A 22 10.93 12.83 3.95
CA SER A 22 11.03 11.49 3.41
C SER A 22 10.84 10.47 4.52
N LEU A 23 10.28 9.31 4.19
CA LEU A 23 10.11 8.18 5.09
C LEU A 23 10.70 6.96 4.39
N TYR A 24 11.65 6.30 5.04
CA TYR A 24 12.22 5.05 4.56
C TYR A 24 11.45 3.91 5.19
N LEU A 25 10.81 3.11 4.35
CA LEU A 25 10.02 1.96 4.75
C LEU A 25 10.70 0.70 4.24
N ASP A 26 10.84 -0.28 5.13
CA ASP A 26 11.22 -1.63 4.73
C ASP A 26 9.93 -2.44 4.49
N PRO A 27 9.59 -2.76 3.22
CA PRO A 27 8.37 -3.47 2.91
C PRO A 27 8.36 -4.91 3.46
N GLU A 28 9.49 -5.51 3.80
CA GLU A 28 9.56 -6.86 4.38
C GLU A 28 9.06 -6.89 5.83
N LEU A 29 9.13 -5.75 6.53
CA LEU A 29 8.65 -5.58 7.90
C LEU A 29 7.21 -5.09 7.99
N ILE A 30 6.56 -4.84 6.85
CA ILE A 30 5.20 -4.32 6.77
C ILE A 30 4.26 -5.47 6.40
N SER A 31 3.45 -5.93 7.36
CA SER A 31 2.56 -7.09 7.17
C SER A 31 1.25 -6.76 6.45
N ASN A 32 0.84 -5.49 6.41
CA ASN A 32 -0.40 -5.06 5.77
C ASN A 32 -0.24 -4.75 4.27
N ILE A 33 0.84 -5.24 3.65
CA ILE A 33 1.09 -5.12 2.21
C ILE A 33 1.53 -6.46 1.60
N ALA A 34 1.35 -6.56 0.28
CA ALA A 34 2.00 -7.53 -0.58
C ALA A 34 2.53 -6.79 -1.81
N TYR A 35 3.61 -7.27 -2.42
CA TYR A 35 4.21 -6.58 -3.54
C TYR A 35 4.89 -7.51 -4.55
N ARG A 36 5.02 -7.02 -5.78
CA ARG A 36 5.81 -7.64 -6.85
C ARG A 36 6.70 -6.58 -7.49
N LYS A 37 7.98 -6.90 -7.63
CA LYS A 37 8.99 -6.04 -8.29
C LYS A 37 9.08 -6.41 -9.77
N GLY A 38 9.56 -5.49 -10.60
CA GLY A 38 9.87 -5.79 -12.00
C GLY A 38 8.64 -5.98 -12.90
N CYS A 39 7.49 -5.41 -12.54
CA CYS A 39 6.25 -5.62 -13.28
C CYS A 39 6.19 -4.75 -14.55
N GLY A 40 5.68 -5.37 -15.63
CA GLY A 40 5.41 -4.73 -16.92
C GLY A 40 6.64 -4.09 -17.59
N ARG A 41 6.39 -3.19 -18.55
CA ARG A 41 7.43 -2.62 -19.42
C ARG A 41 8.46 -1.73 -18.71
N SER A 42 8.08 -1.09 -17.61
CA SER A 42 8.94 -0.15 -16.88
C SER A 42 9.61 -0.75 -15.65
N GLY A 43 9.45 -2.07 -15.41
CA GLY A 43 10.03 -2.74 -14.24
C GLY A 43 9.52 -2.19 -12.91
N ARG A 44 8.28 -1.68 -12.86
CA ARG A 44 7.75 -1.01 -11.67
C ARG A 44 7.44 -2.02 -10.57
N THR A 45 7.48 -1.55 -9.33
CA THR A 45 6.94 -2.31 -8.20
C THR A 45 5.45 -2.02 -8.07
N VAL A 46 4.65 -3.07 -8.00
CA VAL A 46 3.22 -3.01 -7.70
C VAL A 46 3.03 -3.45 -6.25
N PHE A 47 2.31 -2.66 -5.48
CA PHE A 47 1.95 -2.97 -4.10
C PHE A 47 0.44 -3.13 -4.00
N ALA A 48 -0.03 -4.14 -3.28
CA ALA A 48 -1.35 -4.15 -2.68
C ALA A 48 -1.19 -3.76 -1.19
N ALA A 49 -2.03 -2.86 -0.71
CA ALA A 49 -1.97 -2.35 0.66
C ALA A 49 -3.36 -2.34 1.30
N TRP A 50 -3.44 -2.84 2.54
CA TRP A 50 -4.64 -2.76 3.35
C TRP A 50 -4.70 -1.43 4.08
N THR A 51 -5.77 -0.68 3.80
CA THR A 51 -5.97 0.69 4.32
C THR A 51 -6.76 0.73 5.64
N GLY A 52 -7.09 -0.43 6.22
CA GLY A 52 -8.04 -0.53 7.33
C GLY A 52 -9.49 -0.68 6.90
N LYS A 53 -9.83 -0.35 5.64
CA LYS A 53 -11.18 -0.47 5.06
C LYS A 53 -11.21 -1.39 3.85
N GLU A 54 -10.27 -1.21 2.94
CA GLU A 54 -10.19 -1.91 1.66
C GLU A 54 -8.74 -2.09 1.22
N ILE A 55 -8.52 -3.01 0.27
CA ILE A 55 -7.22 -3.18 -0.39
C ILE A 55 -7.12 -2.16 -1.54
N ARG A 56 -5.99 -1.45 -1.61
CA ARG A 56 -5.65 -0.54 -2.71
C ARG A 56 -4.33 -0.92 -3.36
N ILE A 57 -4.22 -0.63 -4.65
CA ILE A 57 -3.02 -0.84 -5.45
C ILE A 57 -2.21 0.45 -5.52
N ALA A 58 -0.92 0.38 -5.20
CA ALA A 58 0.04 1.45 -5.40
C ALA A 58 1.07 1.07 -6.48
N ALA A 59 1.29 1.96 -7.45
CA ALA A 59 2.31 1.77 -8.49
C ALA A 59 2.80 3.12 -9.03
N GLY A 60 3.97 3.58 -8.56
CA GLY A 60 4.42 4.95 -8.83
C GLY A 60 3.46 5.97 -8.20
N CYS A 61 2.95 6.91 -9.00
CA CYS A 61 1.98 7.92 -8.53
C CYS A 61 0.52 7.41 -8.47
N PHE A 62 0.27 6.15 -8.83
CA PHE A 62 -1.06 5.57 -8.79
C PHE A 62 -1.39 5.04 -7.38
N PHE A 63 -2.59 5.33 -6.87
CA PHE A 63 -3.11 4.76 -5.63
C PHE A 63 -4.65 4.67 -5.62
N ASP A 64 -5.20 3.51 -5.95
CA ASP A 64 -6.66 3.29 -6.02
C ASP A 64 -7.01 1.78 -5.95
N THR A 65 -8.28 1.41 -6.12
CA THR A 65 -8.78 0.04 -6.20
C THR A 65 -8.14 -0.77 -7.33
N LEU A 66 -8.16 -2.11 -7.21
CA LEU A 66 -7.69 -3.03 -8.26
C LEU A 66 -8.38 -2.75 -9.60
N ASP A 67 -9.69 -2.58 -9.59
CA ASP A 67 -10.50 -2.35 -10.78
C ASP A 67 -10.14 -1.02 -11.48
N ALA A 68 -9.89 0.05 -10.72
CA ALA A 68 -9.37 1.30 -11.25
C ALA A 68 -7.94 1.15 -11.81
N PHE A 69 -7.10 0.34 -11.15
CA PHE A 69 -5.75 0.05 -11.63
C PHE A 69 -5.77 -0.67 -12.97
N GLU A 70 -6.59 -1.71 -13.12
CA GLU A 70 -6.71 -2.48 -14.35
C GLU A 70 -7.13 -1.59 -15.54
N ARG A 71 -8.15 -0.73 -15.34
CA ARG A 71 -8.55 0.26 -16.35
C ARG A 71 -7.42 1.24 -16.69
N ALA A 72 -6.71 1.74 -15.68
CA ALA A 72 -5.61 2.67 -15.91
C ALA A 72 -4.48 2.03 -16.70
N VAL A 73 -4.20 0.74 -16.46
CA VAL A 73 -3.22 -0.04 -17.22
C VAL A 73 -3.68 -0.23 -18.67
N ASP A 74 -4.96 -0.57 -18.91
CA ASP A 74 -5.51 -0.70 -20.28
C ASP A 74 -5.39 0.59 -21.10
N VAL A 75 -5.55 1.75 -20.47
CA VAL A 75 -5.42 3.05 -21.14
C VAL A 75 -3.96 3.41 -21.41
N LYS A 76 -3.04 3.01 -20.52
CA LYS A 76 -1.62 3.43 -20.55
C LYS A 76 -0.72 2.53 -21.37
N TYR A 77 -1.04 1.24 -21.46
CA TYR A 77 -0.16 0.22 -22.01
C TYR A 77 -0.91 -0.67 -22.99
N THR A 78 -0.17 -1.36 -23.85
CA THR A 78 -0.71 -2.33 -24.80
C THR A 78 0.13 -3.60 -24.84
N GLY A 79 -0.45 -4.70 -25.32
CA GLY A 79 0.20 -5.99 -25.40
C GLY A 79 0.53 -6.60 -24.04
N LYS A 80 1.53 -7.49 -24.01
CA LYS A 80 1.89 -8.32 -22.84
C LYS A 80 2.13 -7.53 -21.54
N ALA A 81 2.56 -6.26 -21.64
CA ALA A 81 2.78 -5.42 -20.47
C ALA A 81 1.48 -5.16 -19.67
N VAL A 82 0.31 -5.12 -20.33
CA VAL A 82 -0.99 -4.97 -19.68
C VAL A 82 -1.27 -6.18 -18.80
N ASP A 83 -1.18 -7.38 -19.37
CA ASP A 83 -1.43 -8.63 -18.67
C ASP A 83 -0.47 -8.80 -17.50
N ASP A 84 0.82 -8.50 -17.70
CA ASP A 84 1.84 -8.59 -16.65
C ASP A 84 1.53 -7.66 -15.46
N TYR A 85 1.08 -6.43 -15.71
CA TYR A 85 0.70 -5.51 -14.63
C TYR A 85 -0.56 -5.96 -13.89
N LYS A 86 -1.60 -6.38 -14.62
CA LYS A 86 -2.86 -6.82 -14.02
C LYS A 86 -2.66 -8.10 -13.20
N GLN A 87 -1.94 -9.07 -13.75
CA GLN A 87 -1.63 -10.32 -13.07
C GLN A 87 -0.86 -10.06 -11.79
N ALA A 88 0.18 -9.23 -11.83
CA ALA A 88 0.93 -8.87 -10.62
C ALA A 88 0.06 -8.19 -9.55
N ALA A 89 -0.84 -7.29 -9.95
CA ALA A 89 -1.76 -6.65 -9.00
C ALA A 89 -2.74 -7.65 -8.36
N ARG A 90 -3.31 -8.56 -9.16
CA ARG A 90 -4.20 -9.62 -8.68
C ARG A 90 -3.50 -10.56 -7.72
N GLU A 91 -2.28 -10.99 -8.04
CA GLU A 91 -1.47 -11.83 -7.16
C GLU A 91 -1.15 -11.13 -5.83
N CYS A 92 -0.82 -9.83 -5.86
CA CYS A 92 -0.62 -9.07 -4.64
C CYS A 92 -1.90 -9.00 -3.79
N VAL A 93 -3.06 -8.81 -4.41
CA VAL A 93 -4.35 -8.78 -3.71
C VAL A 93 -4.66 -10.14 -3.09
N ALA A 94 -4.47 -11.23 -3.84
CA ALA A 94 -4.68 -12.59 -3.35
C ALA A 94 -3.79 -12.89 -2.15
N GLU A 95 -2.47 -12.67 -2.28
CA GLU A 95 -1.51 -12.90 -1.19
C GLU A 95 -1.84 -12.05 0.05
N LEU A 96 -2.20 -10.78 -0.14
CA LEU A 96 -2.57 -9.91 0.96
C LEU A 96 -3.89 -10.34 1.62
N THR A 97 -4.84 -10.83 0.84
CA THR A 97 -6.13 -11.34 1.34
C THR A 97 -5.89 -12.57 2.23
N GLU A 98 -5.04 -13.50 1.78
CA GLU A 98 -4.60 -14.65 2.57
C GLU A 98 -3.90 -14.22 3.87
N LYS A 99 -2.96 -13.26 3.79
CA LYS A 99 -2.26 -12.70 4.98
C LYS A 99 -3.21 -12.07 6.01
N LEU A 100 -4.29 -11.44 5.55
CA LEU A 100 -5.28 -10.80 6.42
C LEU A 100 -6.31 -11.78 6.99
N GLY A 101 -6.28 -13.05 6.57
CA GLY A 101 -7.32 -14.04 6.91
C GLY A 101 -8.70 -13.64 6.41
N LYS A 102 -8.75 -12.96 5.26
CA LYS A 102 -9.98 -12.49 4.61
C LYS A 102 -10.35 -13.34 3.40
#